data_AF-A0A0U5HAJ6-F1
#
_entry.id   AF-A0A0U5HAJ6-F1
#
_cell.length_a   1.000
_cell.length_b   1.000
_cell.length_c   1.000
_cell.angle_alpha   90.00
_cell.angle_beta   90.00
_cell.angle_gamma   90.00
#
_symmetry.space_group_name_H-M   'P 1'
#
loop_
_entity.id
_entity.type
_entity.pdbx_description
1 polymer ?
#
loop_
_entity_poly.entity_id
_entity_poly.type
_entity_poly.pdbx_seq_one_letter_code
_entity_poly.pdbx_strand_id
1 'polypeptide(L)'
;MWKIISSCLLLAVHAAGDVCPLPGPLYPAPTAAAGSTTLDKASSEFITALKSVMHPDYYSSQEPAIDPDLVSFTVQVYSSHESRPLFEYYHTATSARNNTIGANSVDEDTVFRIASCSKLWTVLLLLIETGDASFHEPVVKYIPELRDAIAEQGNNTQFLNEVDQVLWEEVTIGELASQLSGIGRQYGIGDLAGSAPLMVPLGFPEISESEAPQCAVGPACTRSEFISGILNRPPIVPTSSSPAYSNDAYQLLAYALETITGRTYQDLIERRLIEPMGLSHSSVSKPDDQVGIIPGFPNMTLWDVDIGDVTP
;
A
#
# COMPACT_ATOMS: atom_id res chain seq x y z
N MET A 1 -14.78 -74.03 14.75
CA MET A 1 -16.17 -74.14 14.25
C MET A 1 -16.85 -72.81 14.49
N TRP A 2 -17.13 -72.05 13.43
CA TRP A 2 -18.40 -71.36 13.15
C TRP A 2 -18.31 -70.84 11.70
N LYS A 3 -19.42 -71.01 10.98
CA LYS A 3 -19.54 -70.91 9.52
C LYS A 3 -19.80 -69.47 9.07
N ILE A 4 -19.32 -69.19 7.87
CA ILE A 4 -19.59 -68.06 6.96
C ILE A 4 -21.09 -67.88 6.73
N ILE A 5 -21.58 -66.64 6.65
CA ILE A 5 -22.55 -66.21 5.63
C ILE A 5 -22.16 -64.84 5.09
N SER A 6 -21.76 -64.86 3.82
CA SER A 6 -21.63 -63.71 2.94
C SER A 6 -23.01 -63.21 2.53
N SER A 7 -23.19 -61.90 2.44
CA SER A 7 -24.27 -61.29 1.67
C SER A 7 -23.72 -60.03 1.03
N CYS A 8 -23.28 -60.18 -0.22
CA CYS A 8 -23.07 -59.07 -1.14
C CYS A 8 -24.43 -58.49 -1.51
N LEU A 9 -24.66 -57.21 -1.25
CA LEU A 9 -25.58 -56.41 -2.03
C LEU A 9 -24.81 -55.22 -2.57
N LEU A 10 -24.71 -55.21 -3.89
CA LEU A 10 -24.16 -54.16 -4.74
C LEU A 10 -24.83 -52.83 -4.40
N LEU A 11 -24.06 -51.89 -3.87
CA LEU A 11 -24.31 -50.47 -4.06
C LEU A 11 -23.25 -49.96 -5.02
N ALA A 12 -23.74 -49.52 -6.18
CA ALA A 12 -22.95 -48.96 -7.26
C ALA A 12 -21.99 -47.91 -6.70
N VAL A 13 -20.70 -48.14 -6.97
CA VAL A 13 -19.69 -47.09 -6.96
C VAL A 13 -20.15 -46.05 -7.97
N HIS A 14 -20.85 -45.02 -7.51
CA HIS A 14 -20.84 -43.76 -8.22
C HIS A 14 -19.41 -43.25 -8.06
N ALA A 15 -18.61 -43.50 -9.09
CA ALA A 15 -17.47 -42.66 -9.38
C ALA A 15 -18.03 -41.26 -9.66
N ALA A 16 -18.36 -40.52 -8.60
CA ALA A 16 -18.29 -39.08 -8.64
C ALA A 16 -16.82 -38.82 -8.94
N GLY A 17 -16.51 -38.48 -10.20
CA GLY A 17 -15.17 -38.07 -10.57
C GLY A 17 -14.71 -37.04 -9.57
N ASP A 18 -13.46 -37.13 -9.15
CA ASP A 18 -12.74 -36.09 -8.43
C ASP A 18 -12.72 -34.83 -9.32
N VAL A 19 -13.86 -34.14 -9.38
CA VAL A 19 -13.93 -32.77 -9.84
C VAL A 19 -13.30 -32.01 -8.71
N CYS A 20 -11.99 -31.78 -8.79
CA CYS A 20 -11.33 -30.74 -8.01
C CYS A 20 -12.21 -29.49 -8.16
N PRO A 21 -12.91 -29.03 -7.12
CA PRO A 21 -13.67 -27.80 -7.25
C PRO A 21 -12.65 -26.73 -7.63
N LEU A 22 -12.99 -25.92 -8.65
CA LEU A 22 -12.19 -24.77 -9.01
C LEU A 22 -11.91 -23.98 -7.72
N PRO A 23 -10.64 -23.61 -7.44
CA PRO A 23 -10.33 -22.81 -6.27
C PRO A 23 -11.16 -21.52 -6.34
N GLY A 24 -12.06 -21.36 -5.38
CA GLY A 24 -13.05 -20.29 -5.37
C GLY A 24 -14.16 -20.57 -4.34
N PRO A 25 -15.00 -19.55 -4.06
CA PRO A 25 -16.10 -19.71 -3.14
C PRO A 25 -17.09 -20.78 -3.66
N LEU A 26 -17.17 -21.91 -2.94
CA LEU A 26 -18.07 -23.02 -3.23
C LEU A 26 -19.55 -22.68 -3.02
N TYR A 27 -19.82 -21.59 -2.30
CA TYR A 27 -21.16 -21.10 -1.96
C TYR A 27 -21.28 -19.64 -2.37
N PRO A 28 -22.49 -19.17 -2.74
CA PRO A 28 -22.71 -17.75 -2.99
C PRO A 28 -22.42 -16.93 -1.73
N ALA A 29 -21.98 -15.68 -1.93
CA ALA A 29 -21.77 -14.76 -0.83
C ALA A 29 -23.07 -14.56 -0.02
N PRO A 30 -23.02 -14.58 1.32
CA PRO A 30 -24.19 -14.28 2.14
C PRO A 30 -24.71 -12.88 1.84
N THR A 31 -26.02 -12.76 1.55
CA THR A 31 -26.66 -11.48 1.21
C THR A 31 -27.40 -10.83 2.39
N ALA A 32 -27.62 -11.58 3.47
CA ALA A 32 -28.28 -11.12 4.69
C ALA A 32 -27.56 -11.74 5.89
N ALA A 33 -26.32 -11.31 6.12
CA ALA A 33 -25.49 -11.84 7.19
C ALA A 33 -25.77 -11.16 8.53
N ALA A 34 -26.37 -9.97 8.51
CA ALA A 34 -26.79 -9.27 9.70
C ALA A 34 -27.77 -10.10 10.54
N GLY A 35 -27.51 -10.23 11.85
CA GLY A 35 -28.33 -11.03 12.77
C GLY A 35 -28.15 -12.54 12.66
N SER A 36 -27.16 -13.02 11.89
CA SER A 36 -26.78 -14.42 11.90
C SER A 36 -26.10 -14.80 13.22
N THR A 37 -26.64 -15.80 13.91
CA THR A 37 -26.03 -16.32 15.15
C THR A 37 -24.62 -16.85 14.93
N THR A 38 -24.29 -17.29 13.72
CA THR A 38 -22.94 -17.72 13.36
C THR A 38 -21.98 -16.53 13.30
N LEU A 39 -22.43 -15.41 12.73
CA LEU A 39 -21.64 -14.17 12.69
C LEU A 39 -21.47 -13.61 14.10
N ASP A 40 -22.54 -13.53 14.90
CA ASP A 40 -22.47 -13.02 16.28
C ASP A 40 -21.49 -13.82 17.13
N LYS A 41 -21.50 -15.16 16.98
CA LYS A 41 -20.55 -16.05 17.62
C LYS A 41 -19.13 -15.78 17.15
N ALA A 42 -18.91 -15.67 15.84
CA ALA A 42 -17.59 -15.39 15.27
C ALA A 42 -17.04 -14.02 15.73
N SER A 43 -17.88 -12.98 15.78
CA SER A 43 -17.53 -11.66 16.30
C SER A 43 -17.13 -11.72 17.78
N SER A 44 -17.86 -12.48 18.59
CA SER A 44 -17.55 -12.67 20.02
C SER A 44 -16.24 -13.43 20.24
N GLU A 45 -16.00 -14.48 19.44
CA GLU A 45 -14.75 -15.23 19.43
C GLU A 45 -13.58 -14.36 18.97
N PHE A 46 -13.77 -13.52 17.94
CA PHE A 46 -12.77 -12.58 17.46
C PHE A 46 -12.39 -11.54 18.52
N ILE A 47 -13.37 -10.91 19.19
CA ILE A 47 -13.10 -9.97 20.30
C ILE A 47 -12.30 -10.67 21.41
N THR A 48 -12.64 -11.93 21.71
CA THR A 48 -11.93 -12.72 22.73
C THR A 48 -10.48 -12.99 22.32
N ALA A 49 -10.25 -13.40 21.06
CA ALA A 49 -8.90 -13.59 20.52
C ALA A 49 -8.10 -12.28 20.53
N LEU A 50 -8.73 -11.17 20.13
CA LEU A 50 -8.09 -9.85 20.11
C LEU A 50 -7.67 -9.40 21.52
N LYS A 51 -8.54 -9.59 22.52
CA LYS A 51 -8.19 -9.33 23.93
C LYS A 51 -7.04 -10.21 24.41
N SER A 52 -6.99 -11.48 23.99
CA SER A 52 -5.93 -12.39 24.40
C SER A 52 -4.54 -12.01 23.85
N VAL A 53 -4.48 -11.41 22.65
CA VAL A 53 -3.20 -10.97 22.07
C VAL A 53 -2.76 -9.61 22.58
N MET A 54 -3.69 -8.79 23.09
CA MET A 54 -3.43 -7.49 23.73
C MET A 54 -3.07 -7.63 25.21
N HIS A 55 -3.67 -8.61 25.89
CA HIS A 55 -3.47 -8.88 27.32
C HIS A 55 -3.17 -10.37 27.51
N PRO A 56 -1.96 -10.83 27.12
CA PRO A 56 -1.55 -12.20 27.41
C PRO A 56 -1.60 -12.44 28.92
N ASP A 57 -1.90 -13.67 29.32
CA ASP A 57 -2.06 -14.05 30.73
C ASP A 57 -0.84 -13.57 31.55
N TYR A 58 -1.09 -13.06 32.76
CA TYR A 58 -0.03 -12.52 33.64
C TYR A 58 1.13 -13.51 33.91
N TYR A 59 0.88 -14.82 33.78
CA TYR A 59 1.88 -15.88 33.94
C TYR A 59 2.57 -16.29 32.62
N SER A 60 2.12 -15.75 31.49
CA SER A 60 2.75 -15.89 30.19
C SER A 60 3.98 -14.98 30.13
N SER A 61 5.12 -15.53 29.76
CA SER A 61 6.31 -14.74 29.43
C SER A 61 6.26 -14.14 28.02
N GLN A 62 5.09 -14.13 27.38
CA GLN A 62 4.91 -13.61 26.03
C GLN A 62 4.54 -12.13 26.11
N GLU A 63 5.32 -11.31 25.41
CA GLU A 63 4.95 -9.93 25.13
C GLU A 63 3.63 -9.88 24.35
N PRO A 64 2.80 -8.85 24.56
CA PRO A 64 1.58 -8.67 23.77
C PRO A 64 1.94 -8.53 22.29
N ALA A 65 1.19 -9.20 21.42
CA ALA A 65 1.41 -9.06 19.97
C ALA A 65 0.98 -7.68 19.46
N ILE A 66 0.03 -7.06 20.17
CA ILE A 66 -0.42 -5.68 19.96
C ILE A 66 -0.36 -5.00 21.33
N ASP A 67 0.53 -4.02 21.48
CA ASP A 67 0.62 -3.24 22.71
C ASP A 67 -0.63 -2.37 22.88
N PRO A 68 -1.50 -2.66 23.87
CA PRO A 68 -2.76 -1.94 24.06
C PRO A 68 -2.55 -0.50 24.57
N ASP A 69 -1.37 -0.17 25.08
CA ASP A 69 -1.06 1.15 25.61
C ASP A 69 -0.45 2.07 24.54
N LEU A 70 0.12 1.51 23.48
CA LEU A 70 0.78 2.27 22.40
C LEU A 70 0.05 2.23 21.05
N VAL A 71 -0.70 1.16 20.75
CA VAL A 71 -1.32 0.97 19.43
C VAL A 71 -2.80 1.26 19.49
N SER A 72 -3.26 2.21 18.65
CA SER A 72 -4.67 2.48 18.40
C SER A 72 -5.06 1.91 17.04
N PHE A 73 -6.22 1.28 16.93
CA PHE A 73 -6.66 0.67 15.67
C PHE A 73 -8.18 0.54 15.59
N THR A 74 -8.67 0.33 14.38
CA THR A 74 -10.06 0.02 14.08
C THR A 74 -10.14 -1.26 13.23
N VAL A 75 -11.18 -2.06 13.46
CA VAL A 75 -11.52 -3.23 12.64
C VAL A 75 -12.98 -3.11 12.25
N GLN A 76 -13.22 -3.12 10.95
CA GLN A 76 -14.56 -3.12 10.38
C GLN A 76 -14.70 -4.27 9.39
N VAL A 77 -15.80 -5.01 9.48
CA VAL A 77 -16.18 -6.03 8.49
C VAL A 77 -17.49 -5.60 7.88
N TYR A 78 -17.58 -5.57 6.56
CA TYR A 78 -18.78 -5.13 5.84
C TYR A 78 -19.16 -6.13 4.74
N SER A 79 -20.40 -6.01 4.27
CA SER A 79 -20.91 -6.72 3.10
C SER A 79 -21.47 -5.70 2.11
N SER A 80 -21.25 -5.92 0.82
CA SER A 80 -21.85 -5.10 -0.24
C SER A 80 -23.38 -5.22 -0.31
N HIS A 81 -23.97 -6.18 0.42
CA HIS A 81 -25.41 -6.38 0.50
C HIS A 81 -26.06 -5.73 1.74
N GLU A 82 -25.26 -5.13 2.63
CA GLU A 82 -25.73 -4.55 3.89
C GLU A 82 -25.39 -3.06 3.91
N SER A 83 -26.32 -2.24 4.41
CA SER A 83 -26.11 -0.79 4.50
C SER A 83 -25.26 -0.37 5.71
N ARG A 84 -24.93 -1.32 6.59
CA ARG A 84 -24.12 -1.11 7.79
C ARG A 84 -23.06 -2.20 7.89
N PRO A 85 -21.94 -1.91 8.56
CA PRO A 85 -20.96 -2.91 8.91
C PRO A 85 -21.57 -4.08 9.68
N LEU A 86 -21.07 -5.27 9.36
CA LEU A 86 -21.39 -6.53 10.04
C LEU A 86 -20.70 -6.62 11.41
N PHE A 87 -19.56 -5.95 11.56
CA PHE A 87 -18.78 -5.90 12.78
C PHE A 87 -17.93 -4.64 12.81
N GLU A 88 -17.86 -4.01 13.98
CA GLU A 88 -17.04 -2.84 14.27
C GLU A 88 -16.37 -3.00 15.63
N TYR A 89 -15.09 -2.68 15.68
CA TYR A 89 -14.30 -2.65 16.91
C TYR A 89 -13.27 -1.55 16.84
N TYR A 90 -13.30 -0.66 17.84
CA TYR A 90 -12.40 0.46 17.97
C TYR A 90 -11.58 0.29 19.25
N HIS A 91 -10.26 0.41 19.12
CA HIS A 91 -9.36 0.40 20.26
C HIS A 91 -8.55 1.68 20.31
N THR A 92 -8.66 2.36 21.44
CA THR A 92 -7.87 3.56 21.76
C THR A 92 -6.77 3.19 22.74
N ALA A 93 -5.54 3.38 22.30
CA ALA A 93 -4.34 3.21 23.12
C ALA A 93 -4.40 4.08 24.37
N THR A 94 -3.93 3.56 25.51
CA THR A 94 -3.88 4.34 26.77
C THR A 94 -3.07 5.63 26.60
N SER A 95 -1.96 5.58 25.86
CA SER A 95 -1.13 6.76 25.56
C SER A 95 -1.88 7.86 24.81
N ALA A 96 -2.84 7.50 23.95
CA ALA A 96 -3.59 8.45 23.15
C ALA A 96 -4.74 9.12 23.93
N ARG A 97 -5.22 8.53 25.03
CA ARG A 97 -6.37 9.08 25.79
C ARG A 97 -6.12 10.44 26.43
N ASN A 98 -4.85 10.76 26.67
CA ASN A 98 -4.42 12.03 27.24
C ASN A 98 -3.69 12.90 26.21
N ASN A 99 -3.91 12.65 24.92
CA ASN A 99 -3.35 13.45 23.85
C ASN A 99 -3.75 14.92 24.01
N THR A 100 -2.76 15.81 23.90
CA THR A 100 -2.98 17.26 23.77
C THR A 100 -3.08 17.70 22.31
N ILE A 101 -2.62 16.86 21.39
CA ILE A 101 -2.68 17.01 19.93
C ILE A 101 -3.18 15.67 19.38
N GLY A 102 -4.15 15.71 18.46
CA GLY A 102 -4.80 14.48 17.98
C GLY A 102 -6.10 14.16 18.71
N ALA A 103 -6.86 13.24 18.14
CA ALA A 103 -7.99 12.59 18.78
C ALA A 103 -7.53 11.84 20.05
N ASN A 104 -8.40 11.83 21.07
CA ASN A 104 -8.18 11.13 22.34
C ASN A 104 -9.03 9.86 22.48
N SER A 105 -9.85 9.57 21.48
CA SER A 105 -10.65 8.36 21.33
C SER A 105 -10.69 8.00 19.86
N VAL A 106 -10.63 6.71 19.56
CA VAL A 106 -10.84 6.15 18.22
C VAL A 106 -12.31 5.81 18.06
N ASP A 107 -12.88 6.24 16.94
CA ASP A 107 -14.25 5.98 16.50
C ASP A 107 -14.31 5.85 14.97
N GLU A 108 -15.53 5.89 14.42
CA GLU A 108 -15.82 5.76 12.99
C GLU A 108 -15.30 6.93 12.13
N ASP A 109 -15.08 8.11 12.73
CA ASP A 109 -14.63 9.32 12.03
C ASP A 109 -13.12 9.59 12.20
N THR A 110 -12.45 8.79 13.03
CA THR A 110 -11.03 8.96 13.32
C THR A 110 -10.16 8.72 12.08
N VAL A 111 -9.31 9.69 11.76
CA VAL A 111 -8.42 9.64 10.60
C VAL A 111 -7.10 8.95 10.93
N PHE A 112 -6.71 8.04 10.04
CA PHE A 112 -5.43 7.35 10.05
C PHE A 112 -4.66 7.68 8.80
N ARG A 113 -3.32 7.69 8.89
CA ARG A 113 -2.52 7.63 7.68
C ARG A 113 -2.41 6.20 7.17
N ILE A 114 -2.89 6.02 5.95
CA ILE A 114 -3.06 4.70 5.32
C ILE A 114 -1.81 4.22 4.58
N ALA A 115 -0.75 5.05 4.55
CA ALA A 115 0.52 4.73 3.92
C ALA A 115 0.35 4.10 2.53
N SER A 116 0.96 2.93 2.29
CA SER A 116 0.95 2.27 0.98
C SER A 116 -0.41 1.72 0.54
N CYS A 117 -1.46 1.77 1.37
CA CYS A 117 -2.82 1.50 0.92
C CYS A 117 -3.33 2.57 -0.08
N SER A 118 -2.74 3.78 -0.09
CA SER A 118 -3.08 4.84 -1.05
C SER A 118 -2.89 4.43 -2.52
N LYS A 119 -1.98 3.49 -2.78
CA LYS A 119 -1.70 2.92 -4.11
C LYS A 119 -2.95 2.35 -4.81
N LEU A 120 -3.87 1.79 -4.01
CA LEU A 120 -5.13 1.28 -4.53
C LEU A 120 -5.95 2.40 -5.19
N TRP A 121 -5.89 3.62 -4.67
CA TRP A 121 -6.62 4.76 -5.21
C TRP A 121 -6.00 5.23 -6.52
N THR A 122 -4.68 5.24 -6.63
CA THR A 122 -3.96 5.56 -7.88
C THR A 122 -4.35 4.61 -9.02
N VAL A 123 -4.35 3.29 -8.76
CA VAL A 123 -4.72 2.29 -9.78
C VAL A 123 -6.21 2.37 -10.10
N LEU A 124 -7.06 2.57 -9.09
CA LEU A 124 -8.49 2.75 -9.30
C LEU A 124 -8.78 3.98 -10.18
N LEU A 125 -8.10 5.11 -9.96
CA LEU A 125 -8.20 6.29 -10.82
C LEU A 125 -7.79 5.99 -12.26
N LEU A 126 -6.66 5.29 -12.45
CA LEU A 126 -6.20 4.88 -13.78
C LEU A 126 -7.24 4.06 -14.54
N LEU A 127 -7.86 3.09 -13.84
CA LEU A 127 -8.92 2.26 -14.41
C LEU A 127 -10.20 3.06 -14.68
N ILE A 128 -10.55 4.01 -13.81
CA ILE A 128 -11.71 4.89 -13.98
C ILE A 128 -11.55 5.83 -15.20
N GLU A 129 -10.33 6.34 -15.44
CA GLU A 129 -10.08 7.30 -16.52
C GLU A 129 -9.78 6.63 -17.87
N THR A 130 -9.06 5.50 -17.87
CA THR A 130 -8.55 4.88 -19.10
C THR A 130 -8.83 3.39 -19.25
N GLY A 131 -9.38 2.73 -18.24
CA GLY A 131 -9.44 1.26 -18.20
C GLY A 131 -8.04 0.67 -18.20
N ASP A 132 -7.86 -0.43 -18.94
CA ASP A 132 -6.58 -1.12 -19.17
C ASP A 132 -5.90 -0.73 -20.49
N ALA A 133 -6.50 0.17 -21.28
CA ALA A 133 -6.02 0.53 -22.62
C ALA A 133 -4.62 1.15 -22.61
N SER A 134 -4.27 1.87 -21.55
CA SER A 134 -2.96 2.52 -21.39
C SER A 134 -1.86 1.56 -20.93
N PHE A 135 -2.19 0.33 -20.50
CA PHE A 135 -1.24 -0.54 -19.79
C PHE A 135 -0.04 -0.95 -20.65
N HIS A 136 -0.21 -1.06 -21.96
CA HIS A 136 0.87 -1.40 -22.89
C HIS A 136 1.67 -0.19 -23.38
N GLU A 137 1.27 1.02 -23.00
CA GLU A 137 1.89 2.23 -23.50
C GLU A 137 3.10 2.59 -22.66
N PRO A 138 4.21 3.01 -23.29
CA PRO A 138 5.43 3.32 -22.58
C PRO A 138 5.26 4.61 -21.77
N VAL A 139 5.84 4.65 -20.57
CA VAL A 139 5.71 5.78 -19.63
C VAL A 139 6.24 7.09 -20.23
N VAL A 140 7.24 7.01 -21.10
CA VAL A 140 7.84 8.17 -21.81
C VAL A 140 6.85 8.89 -22.73
N LYS A 141 5.74 8.24 -23.10
CA LYS A 141 4.64 8.88 -23.82
C LYS A 141 3.98 9.98 -22.97
N TYR A 142 3.99 9.80 -21.65
CA TYR A 142 3.25 10.62 -20.69
C TYR A 142 4.13 11.49 -19.81
N ILE A 143 5.40 11.15 -19.65
CA ILE A 143 6.33 11.91 -18.80
C ILE A 143 7.42 12.48 -19.72
N PRO A 144 7.27 13.72 -20.21
CA PRO A 144 8.19 14.31 -21.18
C PRO A 144 9.62 14.38 -20.65
N GLU A 145 9.82 14.57 -19.35
CA GLU A 145 11.14 14.63 -18.74
C GLU A 145 11.93 13.31 -18.91
N LEU A 146 11.25 12.16 -18.88
CA LEU A 146 11.90 10.87 -19.14
C LEU A 146 12.27 10.73 -20.62
N ARG A 147 11.39 11.16 -21.52
CA ARG A 147 11.64 11.15 -22.96
C ARG A 147 12.81 12.06 -23.33
N ASP A 148 12.84 13.25 -22.76
CA ASP A 148 13.86 14.25 -23.05
C ASP A 148 15.23 13.78 -22.51
N ALA A 149 15.27 13.12 -21.35
CA ALA A 149 16.49 12.48 -20.83
C ALA A 149 17.05 11.40 -21.78
N ILE A 150 16.19 10.56 -22.38
CA ILE A 150 16.61 9.58 -23.39
C ILE A 150 17.21 10.29 -24.63
N ALA A 151 16.57 11.36 -25.09
CA ALA A 151 17.02 12.10 -26.27
C ALA A 151 18.41 12.75 -26.05
N GLU A 152 18.68 13.25 -24.84
CA GLU A 152 20.00 13.77 -24.46
C GLU A 152 21.07 12.68 -24.41
N GLN A 153 20.71 11.47 -23.98
CA GLN A 153 21.61 10.32 -23.88
C GLN A 153 21.98 9.70 -25.25
N GLY A 154 21.09 9.76 -26.25
CA GLY A 154 21.24 9.13 -27.58
C GLY A 154 22.48 9.56 -28.39
N ASN A 155 23.22 10.58 -27.95
CA ASN A 155 24.48 11.01 -28.56
C ASN A 155 25.74 10.35 -27.94
N ASN A 156 25.60 9.56 -26.87
CA ASN A 156 26.73 9.02 -26.13
C ASN A 156 26.67 7.48 -26.02
N THR A 157 27.34 6.78 -26.96
CA THR A 157 27.30 5.31 -27.11
C THR A 157 27.91 4.52 -25.95
N GLN A 158 28.43 5.18 -24.92
CA GLN A 158 28.96 4.54 -23.70
C GLN A 158 27.86 4.21 -22.66
N PHE A 159 26.63 4.69 -22.88
CA PHE A 159 25.50 4.61 -21.93
C PHE A 159 24.52 3.44 -22.14
N LEU A 160 24.74 2.57 -23.13
CA LEU A 160 23.84 1.44 -23.43
C LEU A 160 24.18 0.19 -22.61
N ASN A 161 24.16 0.29 -21.28
CA ASN A 161 24.21 -0.90 -20.43
C ASN A 161 22.94 -0.96 -19.58
N GLU A 162 22.08 -1.93 -19.88
CA GLU A 162 20.81 -2.22 -19.19
C GLU A 162 21.00 -2.54 -17.69
N VAL A 163 22.25 -2.75 -17.27
CA VAL A 163 22.65 -2.91 -15.87
C VAL A 163 22.72 -1.57 -15.14
N ASP A 164 23.15 -0.50 -15.82
CA ASP A 164 23.47 0.78 -15.18
C ASP A 164 22.35 1.82 -15.35
N GLN A 165 21.40 1.58 -16.26
CA GLN A 165 20.34 2.52 -16.62
C GLN A 165 19.00 1.80 -16.85
N VAL A 166 17.92 2.44 -16.41
CA VAL A 166 16.56 1.98 -16.69
C VAL A 166 16.24 2.23 -18.16
N LEU A 167 15.76 1.22 -18.88
CA LEU A 167 15.25 1.36 -20.23
C LEU A 167 13.84 1.96 -20.20
N TRP A 168 13.74 3.28 -20.04
CA TRP A 168 12.45 3.97 -19.85
C TRP A 168 11.48 3.82 -21.04
N GLU A 169 11.98 3.55 -22.25
CA GLU A 169 11.13 3.24 -23.42
C GLU A 169 10.43 1.88 -23.30
N GLU A 170 10.98 0.96 -22.49
CA GLU A 170 10.37 -0.36 -22.23
C GLU A 170 9.41 -0.35 -21.04
N VAL A 171 9.57 0.59 -20.10
CA VAL A 171 8.70 0.71 -18.93
C VAL A 171 7.32 1.21 -19.37
N THR A 172 6.29 0.42 -19.12
CA THR A 172 4.90 0.70 -19.45
C THR A 172 4.07 1.13 -18.23
N ILE A 173 2.91 1.74 -18.49
CA ILE A 173 1.94 2.08 -17.44
C ILE A 173 1.49 0.83 -16.66
N GLY A 174 1.28 -0.30 -17.35
CA GLY A 174 0.87 -1.56 -16.72
C GLY A 174 1.92 -2.09 -15.77
N GLU A 175 3.20 -2.03 -16.17
CA GLU A 175 4.31 -2.48 -15.33
C GLU A 175 4.51 -1.61 -14.09
N LEU A 176 4.30 -0.30 -14.20
CA LEU A 176 4.27 0.58 -13.03
C LEU A 176 3.13 0.18 -12.07
N ALA A 177 1.92 -0.03 -12.61
CA ALA A 177 0.74 -0.41 -11.82
C ALA A 177 0.91 -1.77 -11.14
N SER A 178 1.61 -2.70 -11.77
CA SER A 178 1.77 -4.08 -11.28
C SER A 178 3.07 -4.34 -10.53
N GLN A 179 3.87 -3.31 -10.20
CA GLN A 179 5.18 -3.47 -9.55
C GLN A 179 6.18 -4.32 -10.38
N LEU A 180 6.10 -4.24 -11.71
CA LEU A 180 6.94 -4.97 -12.67
C LEU A 180 7.88 -4.05 -13.47
N SER A 181 7.93 -2.75 -13.18
CA SER A 181 8.80 -1.82 -13.91
C SER A 181 10.29 -2.00 -13.65
N GLY A 182 10.67 -2.75 -12.61
CA GLY A 182 12.07 -3.01 -12.26
C GLY A 182 12.83 -1.81 -11.66
N ILE A 183 12.17 -0.66 -11.49
CA ILE A 183 12.79 0.56 -10.97
C ILE A 183 13.00 0.52 -9.44
N GLY A 184 13.75 1.50 -8.93
CA GLY A 184 14.04 1.65 -7.50
C GLY A 184 12.79 1.72 -6.62
N ARG A 185 12.96 1.34 -5.33
CA ARG A 185 11.86 1.36 -4.36
C ARG A 185 11.33 2.77 -4.10
N GLN A 186 12.21 3.69 -3.78
CA GLN A 186 11.89 5.09 -3.46
C GLN A 186 13.15 5.94 -3.55
N TYR A 187 13.06 7.14 -4.13
CA TYR A 187 14.16 8.12 -4.09
C TYR A 187 14.27 8.80 -2.72
N GLY A 188 15.49 8.94 -2.20
CA GLY A 188 15.82 9.69 -0.98
C GLY A 188 15.43 9.05 0.36
N ILE A 189 14.30 8.35 0.44
CA ILE A 189 13.80 7.81 1.71
C ILE A 189 14.55 6.55 2.13
N GLY A 190 15.23 6.64 3.27
CA GLY A 190 16.04 5.55 3.81
C GLY A 190 17.39 5.41 3.12
N ASP A 191 17.84 6.43 2.39
CA ASP A 191 19.17 6.46 1.81
C ASP A 191 20.23 6.60 2.92
N LEU A 192 21.19 5.69 2.93
CA LEU A 192 22.25 5.62 3.94
C LEU A 192 23.20 6.82 3.84
N ALA A 193 23.24 7.49 2.68
CA ALA A 193 23.95 8.74 2.47
C ALA A 193 23.52 9.84 3.46
N GLY A 194 22.21 9.91 3.75
CA GLY A 194 21.65 10.87 4.72
C GLY A 194 22.02 10.57 6.18
N SER A 195 22.66 9.42 6.44
CA SER A 195 23.12 8.99 7.76
C SER A 195 24.64 8.77 7.81
N ALA A 196 25.41 9.45 6.95
CA ALA A 196 26.86 9.30 6.84
C ALA A 196 27.61 9.24 8.20
N PRO A 197 27.30 10.09 9.22
CA PRO A 197 27.96 10.01 10.53
C PRO A 197 27.79 8.67 11.26
N LEU A 198 26.69 7.96 10.99
CA LEU A 198 26.43 6.61 11.53
C LEU A 198 27.01 5.51 10.65
N MET A 199 27.08 5.73 9.33
CA MET A 199 27.47 4.72 8.35
C MET A 199 28.98 4.60 8.16
N VAL A 200 29.72 5.72 8.15
CA VAL A 200 31.18 5.72 7.96
C VAL A 200 31.90 4.88 9.04
N PRO A 201 31.56 4.97 10.35
CA PRO A 201 32.13 4.09 11.37
C PRO A 201 31.85 2.59 11.16
N LEU A 202 30.82 2.24 10.38
CA LEU A 202 30.48 0.86 10.01
C LEU A 202 31.22 0.37 8.76
N GLY A 203 32.13 1.18 8.19
CA GLY A 203 32.96 0.83 7.04
C GLY A 203 32.40 1.27 5.68
N PHE A 204 31.35 2.08 5.65
CA PHE A 204 30.86 2.71 4.42
C PHE A 204 31.79 3.84 3.97
N PRO A 205 31.87 4.12 2.64
CA PRO A 205 32.69 5.22 2.14
C PRO A 205 32.16 6.58 2.63
N GLU A 206 33.08 7.52 2.83
CA GLU A 206 32.72 8.92 3.02
C GLU A 206 32.25 9.50 1.69
N ILE A 207 31.16 10.26 1.73
CA ILE A 207 30.54 10.90 0.56
C ILE A 207 30.41 12.40 0.81
N SER A 208 30.41 13.19 -0.26
CA SER A 208 30.12 14.62 -0.18
C SER A 208 28.63 14.88 0.01
N GLU A 209 28.27 16.04 0.58
CA GLU A 209 26.86 16.44 0.72
C GLU A 209 26.11 16.49 -0.61
N SER A 210 26.80 16.82 -1.71
CA SER A 210 26.23 16.83 -3.06
C SER A 210 25.92 15.45 -3.63
N GLU A 211 26.50 14.38 -3.07
CA GLU A 211 26.23 13.00 -3.47
C GLU A 211 25.06 12.38 -2.69
N ALA A 212 24.62 13.03 -1.61
CA ALA A 212 23.43 12.62 -0.88
C ALA A 212 22.14 13.10 -1.58
N PRO A 213 21.02 12.38 -1.44
CA PRO A 213 19.72 12.89 -1.85
C PRO A 213 19.40 14.21 -1.15
N GLN A 214 18.97 15.21 -1.92
CA GLN A 214 18.75 16.57 -1.40
C GLN A 214 17.34 16.78 -0.82
N CYS A 215 16.42 15.82 -1.05
CA CYS A 215 15.03 15.89 -0.64
C CYS A 215 14.50 14.51 -0.19
N ALA A 216 13.21 14.44 0.15
CA ALA A 216 12.44 13.30 0.65
C ALA A 216 12.42 13.17 2.18
N VAL A 217 13.58 13.04 2.84
CA VAL A 217 13.67 13.09 4.31
C VAL A 217 14.35 14.39 4.72
N GLY A 218 13.53 15.38 5.07
CA GLY A 218 13.94 16.78 5.21
C GLY A 218 12.98 17.66 4.40
N PRO A 219 13.43 18.42 3.39
CA PRO A 219 12.52 19.10 2.49
C PRO A 219 11.78 18.11 1.58
N ALA A 220 10.51 18.39 1.32
CA ALA A 220 9.69 17.68 0.33
C ALA A 220 10.34 17.78 -1.07
N CYS A 221 10.36 16.68 -1.83
CA CYS A 221 10.89 16.71 -3.19
C CYS A 221 9.93 17.44 -4.14
N THR A 222 10.49 18.20 -5.06
CA THR A 222 9.80 18.65 -6.27
C THR A 222 9.89 17.61 -7.38
N ARG A 223 9.00 17.67 -8.38
CA ARG A 223 9.00 16.81 -9.57
C ARG A 223 10.35 16.79 -10.27
N SER A 224 10.99 17.97 -10.39
CA SER A 224 12.31 18.08 -11.02
C SER A 224 13.38 17.33 -10.24
N GLU A 225 13.39 17.44 -8.91
CA GLU A 225 14.36 16.75 -8.05
C GLU A 225 14.11 15.25 -8.05
N PHE A 226 12.85 14.83 -7.96
CA PHE A 226 12.44 13.44 -8.04
C PHE A 226 12.85 12.80 -9.36
N ILE A 227 12.48 13.40 -10.50
CA ILE A 227 12.83 12.87 -11.84
C ILE A 227 14.34 12.81 -12.02
N SER A 228 15.06 13.87 -11.64
CA SER A 228 16.52 13.89 -11.70
C SER A 228 17.14 12.79 -10.81
N GLY A 229 16.53 12.54 -9.65
CA GLY A 229 16.93 11.50 -8.73
C GLY A 229 16.79 10.09 -9.30
N ILE A 230 15.65 9.76 -9.89
CA ILE A 230 15.39 8.42 -10.43
C ILE A 230 16.16 8.15 -11.74
N LEU A 231 16.43 9.18 -12.54
CA LEU A 231 17.22 9.05 -13.77
C LEU A 231 18.68 8.65 -13.50
N ASN A 232 19.20 8.96 -12.32
CA ASN A 232 20.57 8.64 -11.92
C ASN A 232 20.69 7.28 -11.18
N ARG A 233 19.64 6.44 -11.20
CA ARG A 233 19.63 5.15 -10.50
C ARG A 233 19.56 3.97 -11.49
N PRO A 234 20.34 2.91 -11.27
CA PRO A 234 20.21 1.69 -12.05
C PRO A 234 18.88 0.97 -11.74
N PRO A 235 18.38 0.13 -12.65
CA PRO A 235 17.26 -0.77 -12.38
C PRO A 235 17.65 -1.78 -11.30
N ILE A 236 16.67 -2.23 -10.51
CA ILE A 236 16.85 -3.31 -9.54
C ILE A 236 16.81 -4.67 -10.25
N VAL A 237 15.92 -4.79 -11.23
CA VAL A 237 15.79 -5.93 -12.14
C VAL A 237 15.36 -5.40 -13.52
N PRO A 238 15.58 -6.16 -14.61
CA PRO A 238 15.03 -5.78 -15.91
C PRO A 238 13.51 -5.62 -15.86
N THR A 239 12.99 -4.69 -16.66
CA THR A 239 11.55 -4.47 -16.81
C THR A 239 10.82 -5.77 -17.11
N SER A 240 9.65 -5.99 -16.50
CA SER A 240 8.82 -7.19 -16.64
C SER A 240 9.43 -8.52 -16.21
N SER A 241 10.66 -8.54 -15.68
CA SER A 241 11.34 -9.80 -15.33
C SER A 241 10.92 -10.38 -13.98
N SER A 242 10.70 -9.53 -12.97
CA SER A 242 10.31 -9.94 -11.61
C SER A 242 9.59 -8.80 -10.89
N PRO A 243 8.60 -9.09 -10.03
CA PRO A 243 8.02 -8.09 -9.15
C PRO A 243 9.08 -7.46 -8.24
N ALA A 244 9.10 -6.13 -8.20
CA ALA A 244 9.93 -5.33 -7.32
C ALA A 244 9.09 -4.17 -6.79
N TYR A 245 8.93 -4.10 -5.46
CA TYR A 245 8.09 -3.07 -4.84
C TYR A 245 8.70 -1.67 -5.01
N SER A 246 7.94 -0.77 -5.63
CA SER A 246 8.28 0.61 -5.92
C SER A 246 7.15 1.57 -5.56
N ASN A 247 7.50 2.60 -4.77
CA ASN A 247 6.71 3.79 -4.53
C ASN A 247 6.89 4.79 -5.68
N ASP A 248 8.11 4.93 -6.20
CA ASP A 248 8.44 5.78 -7.36
C ASP A 248 7.55 5.43 -8.56
N ALA A 249 7.25 4.15 -8.76
CA ALA A 249 6.37 3.70 -9.82
C ALA A 249 4.97 4.32 -9.74
N TYR A 250 4.45 4.50 -8.53
CA TYR A 250 3.13 5.07 -8.29
C TYR A 250 3.12 6.59 -8.40
N GLN A 251 4.24 7.26 -8.09
CA GLN A 251 4.41 8.67 -8.43
C GLN A 251 4.39 8.89 -9.94
N LEU A 252 5.11 8.05 -10.70
CA LEU A 252 5.11 8.11 -12.16
C LEU A 252 3.71 7.86 -12.73
N LEU A 253 2.93 6.94 -12.13
CA LEU A 253 1.52 6.75 -12.50
C LEU A 253 0.67 8.00 -12.26
N ALA A 254 0.88 8.72 -11.15
CA ALA A 254 0.17 9.98 -10.91
C ALA A 254 0.52 11.02 -11.98
N TYR A 255 1.80 11.21 -12.33
CA TYR A 255 2.18 12.12 -13.42
C TYR A 255 1.61 11.71 -14.78
N ALA A 256 1.54 10.41 -15.04
CA ALA A 256 0.90 9.91 -16.26
C ALA A 256 -0.60 10.23 -16.27
N LEU A 257 -1.30 9.99 -15.16
CA LEU A 257 -2.71 10.37 -14.97
C LEU A 257 -2.94 11.87 -15.18
N GLU A 258 -2.07 12.72 -14.63
CA GLU A 258 -2.16 14.17 -14.80
C GLU A 258 -2.03 14.57 -16.27
N THR A 259 -1.11 13.93 -17.00
CA THR A 259 -0.90 14.20 -18.42
C THR A 259 -2.06 13.67 -19.28
N ILE A 260 -2.58 12.48 -18.96
CA ILE A 260 -3.73 11.86 -19.63
C ILE A 260 -4.97 12.74 -19.51
N THR A 261 -5.22 13.28 -18.33
CA THR A 261 -6.48 13.97 -17.99
C THR A 261 -6.41 15.48 -18.09
N GLY A 262 -5.20 16.06 -18.05
CA GLY A 262 -4.97 17.50 -17.93
C GLY A 262 -5.37 18.09 -16.57
N ARG A 263 -5.47 17.25 -15.53
CA ARG A 263 -5.86 17.62 -14.16
C ARG A 263 -4.78 17.20 -13.17
N THR A 264 -4.73 17.84 -12.00
CA THR A 264 -3.80 17.41 -10.95
C THR A 264 -4.26 16.11 -10.31
N TYR A 265 -3.33 15.33 -9.76
CA TYR A 265 -3.65 14.08 -9.08
C TYR A 265 -4.63 14.30 -7.91
N GLN A 266 -4.43 15.36 -7.13
CA GLN A 266 -5.34 15.75 -6.06
C GLN A 266 -6.77 16.05 -6.56
N ASP A 267 -6.92 16.75 -7.69
CA ASP A 267 -8.24 17.03 -8.29
C ASP A 267 -8.93 15.74 -8.76
N LEU A 268 -8.16 14.76 -9.26
CA LEU A 268 -8.69 13.46 -9.66
C LEU A 268 -9.19 12.65 -8.46
N ILE A 269 -8.39 12.57 -7.38
CA ILE A 269 -8.80 11.88 -6.15
C ILE A 269 -10.09 12.50 -5.60
N GLU A 270 -10.14 13.83 -5.51
CA GLU A 270 -11.28 14.54 -4.96
C GLU A 270 -12.56 14.26 -5.77
N ARG A 271 -12.51 14.54 -7.09
CA ARG A 271 -13.70 14.49 -7.95
C ARG A 271 -14.16 13.08 -8.30
N ARG A 272 -13.24 12.12 -8.39
CA ARG A 272 -13.56 10.77 -8.88
C ARG A 272 -13.75 9.76 -7.76
N LEU A 273 -13.17 10.00 -6.57
CA LEU A 273 -13.28 9.08 -5.44
C LEU A 273 -13.95 9.72 -4.22
N ILE A 274 -13.41 10.83 -3.70
CA ILE A 274 -13.86 11.39 -2.42
C ILE A 274 -15.29 11.94 -2.51
N GLU A 275 -15.56 12.87 -3.43
CA GLU A 275 -16.88 13.50 -3.56
C GLU A 275 -17.99 12.49 -3.93
N PRO A 276 -17.82 11.59 -4.92
CA PRO A 276 -18.88 10.67 -5.32
C PRO A 276 -19.22 9.61 -4.26
N MET A 277 -18.23 9.24 -3.43
CA MET A 277 -18.40 8.25 -2.37
C MET A 277 -18.72 8.87 -1.00
N GLY A 278 -18.68 10.21 -0.88
CA GLY A 278 -18.93 10.91 0.38
C GLY A 278 -17.87 10.65 1.45
N LEU A 279 -16.59 10.49 1.06
CA LEU A 279 -15.49 10.18 1.98
C LEU A 279 -15.01 11.43 2.74
N SER A 280 -15.86 12.01 3.59
CA SER A 280 -15.65 13.32 4.23
C SER A 280 -14.42 13.42 5.14
N HIS A 281 -13.85 12.29 5.58
CA HIS A 281 -12.66 12.21 6.44
C HIS A 281 -11.46 11.60 5.70
N SER A 282 -11.41 11.74 4.37
CA SER A 282 -10.28 11.32 3.54
C SER A 282 -9.71 12.51 2.77
N SER A 283 -8.40 12.56 2.65
CA SER A 283 -7.70 13.61 1.90
C SER A 283 -6.32 13.14 1.44
N VAL A 284 -5.82 13.73 0.36
CA VAL A 284 -4.43 13.54 -0.10
C VAL A 284 -3.47 14.28 0.84
N SER A 285 -3.81 15.53 1.18
CA SER A 285 -3.02 16.37 2.07
C SER A 285 -3.32 16.07 3.55
N LYS A 286 -2.39 16.44 4.42
CA LYS A 286 -2.55 16.35 5.87
C LYS A 286 -3.85 17.06 6.33
N PRO A 287 -4.74 16.38 7.07
CA PRO A 287 -5.95 16.98 7.63
C PRO A 287 -5.64 17.78 8.91
N ASP A 288 -6.68 18.36 9.53
CA ASP A 288 -6.58 18.94 10.87
C ASP A 288 -6.07 17.88 11.87
N ASP A 289 -5.17 18.26 12.77
CA ASP A 289 -4.63 17.34 13.77
C ASP A 289 -5.73 16.75 14.65
N GLN A 290 -6.81 17.50 14.92
CA GLN A 290 -7.87 17.08 15.85
C GLN A 290 -8.64 15.82 15.40
N VAL A 291 -8.68 15.52 14.10
CA VAL A 291 -9.37 14.32 13.58
C VAL A 291 -8.44 13.11 13.52
N GLY A 292 -7.12 13.31 13.61
CA GLY A 292 -6.13 12.24 13.50
C GLY A 292 -5.82 11.57 14.84
N ILE A 293 -5.66 10.24 14.86
CA ILE A 293 -5.09 9.55 16.02
C ILE A 293 -3.55 9.59 15.96
N ILE A 294 -2.94 10.33 16.88
CA ILE A 294 -1.50 10.63 16.86
C ILE A 294 -0.87 10.12 18.18
N PRO A 295 -0.03 9.08 18.18
CA PRO A 295 0.55 8.51 19.41
C PRO A 295 1.73 9.34 19.94
N GLY A 296 1.55 10.66 20.12
CA GLY A 296 2.56 11.60 20.60
C GLY A 296 2.57 12.94 19.86
N PHE A 297 3.72 13.61 19.83
CA PHE A 297 3.87 14.84 19.05
C PHE A 297 3.92 14.54 17.54
N PRO A 298 3.36 15.42 16.68
CA PRO A 298 3.34 15.21 15.23
C PRO A 298 4.71 14.86 14.62
N ASN A 299 5.74 15.61 15.00
CA ASN A 299 7.12 15.46 14.52
C ASN A 299 7.80 14.13 14.92
N MET A 300 7.21 13.37 15.84
CA MET A 300 7.72 12.05 16.27
C MET A 300 7.03 10.88 15.56
N THR A 301 5.84 11.11 14.98
CA THR A 301 4.94 10.06 14.48
C THR A 301 4.84 10.07 12.95
N LEU A 302 5.74 10.81 12.32
CA LEU A 302 5.69 11.20 10.92
C LEU A 302 4.39 11.95 10.55
N TRP A 303 3.53 12.38 11.51
CA TRP A 303 2.16 12.94 11.29
C TRP A 303 2.12 14.17 10.38
N ASP A 304 3.20 14.92 10.41
CA ASP A 304 3.40 16.16 9.68
C ASP A 304 4.42 16.03 8.55
N VAL A 305 4.96 14.83 8.31
CA VAL A 305 5.97 14.61 7.27
C VAL A 305 5.32 14.66 5.89
N ASP A 306 5.80 15.61 5.09
CA ASP A 306 5.54 15.75 3.67
C ASP A 306 6.81 15.37 2.90
N ILE A 307 6.73 14.31 2.10
CA ILE A 307 7.84 13.82 1.27
C ILE A 307 7.78 14.36 -0.16
N GLY A 308 6.77 15.18 -0.48
CA GLY A 308 6.53 15.72 -1.81
C GLY A 308 6.37 14.63 -2.85
N ASP A 309 6.99 14.88 -4.00
CA ASP A 309 6.88 14.09 -5.22
C ASP A 309 7.62 12.73 -5.19
N VAL A 310 7.78 12.12 -4.00
CA VAL A 310 8.23 10.73 -3.79
C VAL A 310 7.04 9.78 -3.57
N THR A 311 5.84 10.33 -3.35
CA THR A 311 4.57 9.60 -3.33
C THR A 311 3.46 10.48 -3.91
N PRO A 312 2.52 9.89 -4.67
CA PRO A 312 1.37 10.62 -5.13
C PRO A 312 0.42 11.00 -3.99
#